data_AF-A0A1Q2U1M2-F1
#
_entry.id   AF-A0A1Q2U1M2-F1
#
_cell.length_a   1.000
_cell.length_b   1.000
_cell.length_c   1.000
_cell.angle_alpha   90.00
_cell.angle_beta   90.00
_cell.angle_gamma   90.00
#
_symmetry.space_group_name_H-M   'P 1'
#
loop_
_entity.id
_entity.type
_entity.pdbx_description
1 polymer ?
#
loop_
_entity_poly.entity_id
_entity_poly.type
_entity_poly.pdbx_seq_one_letter_code
_entity_poly.pdbx_strand_id
1 'polypeptide(L)'
;MKLLGYIRVSSESQAKNTSLAEQQKKIEAYCYAFGHELIGIFKEVGLGKQTGDRPQFQAALDMVRDEADGIIAAKLDRLARNTRDVLTLVDDVLQPAKKALIFLYYKATGLHDPHYDACCRQTRERHY
;
A
#
# COMPACT_ATOMS: atom_id res chain seq x y z
N MET A 1 9.09 -16.01 0.83
CA MET A 1 8.74 -15.30 -0.41
C MET A 1 9.71 -14.17 -0.60
N LYS A 2 10.11 -13.93 -1.85
CA LYS A 2 10.85 -12.74 -2.28
C LYS A 2 9.86 -11.62 -2.53
N LEU A 3 10.00 -10.51 -1.82
CA LEU A 3 9.07 -9.38 -1.90
C LEU A 3 9.78 -8.12 -2.35
N LEU A 4 9.06 -7.30 -3.11
CA LEU A 4 9.46 -5.94 -3.45
C LEU A 4 8.66 -4.92 -2.66
N GLY A 5 9.36 -4.00 -2.00
CA GLY A 5 8.75 -2.88 -1.30
C GLY A 5 8.43 -1.72 -2.24
N TYR A 6 7.27 -1.10 -2.07
CA TYR A 6 6.94 0.17 -2.73
C TYR A 6 6.55 1.24 -1.72
N ILE A 7 7.24 2.38 -1.78
CA ILE A 7 7.02 3.53 -0.89
C ILE A 7 6.78 4.80 -1.70
N ARG A 8 5.87 5.68 -1.23
CA ARG A 8 5.47 6.88 -2.00
C ARG A 8 5.12 8.09 -1.15
N VAL A 9 5.51 9.28 -1.61
CA VAL A 9 5.06 10.60 -1.12
C VAL A 9 4.55 11.48 -2.26
N SER A 10 3.62 12.39 -1.98
CA SER A 10 2.94 13.24 -2.97
C SER A 10 3.57 14.63 -3.18
N SER A 11 4.50 15.06 -2.34
CA SER A 11 5.27 16.29 -2.53
C SER A 11 6.61 16.24 -1.80
N GLU A 12 7.64 16.83 -2.41
CA GLU A 12 8.95 17.03 -1.76
C GLU A 12 8.86 17.91 -0.51
N SER A 13 7.82 18.76 -0.40
CA SER A 13 7.62 19.66 0.75
C SER A 13 7.34 18.94 2.08
N GLN A 14 7.09 17.62 2.06
CA GLN A 14 6.96 16.78 3.26
C GLN A 14 7.95 15.60 3.28
N ALA A 15 8.89 15.53 2.34
CA ALA A 15 9.89 14.46 2.29
C ALA A 15 10.91 14.53 3.45
N LYS A 16 10.86 15.60 4.26
CA LYS A 16 11.91 15.92 5.22
C LYS A 16 11.75 15.39 6.65
N ASN A 17 10.67 14.73 7.08
CA ASN A 17 10.64 14.34 8.51
C ASN A 17 10.25 12.93 8.95
N THR A 18 9.49 12.09 8.23
CA THR A 18 9.19 10.74 8.79
C THR A 18 8.57 9.75 7.81
N SER A 19 7.86 10.18 6.78
CA SER A 19 6.90 9.29 6.08
C SER A 19 7.52 8.18 5.22
N LEU A 20 8.61 8.41 4.47
CA LEU A 20 9.23 7.36 3.63
C LEU A 20 10.07 6.39 4.46
N ALA A 21 10.90 6.92 5.36
CA ALA A 21 11.73 6.10 6.24
C ALA A 21 10.86 5.22 7.16
N GLU A 22 9.72 5.74 7.64
CA GLU A 22 8.76 4.95 8.41
C GLU A 22 8.07 3.87 7.56
N GLN A 23 7.71 4.16 6.30
CA GLN A 23 7.19 3.16 5.38
C GLN A 23 8.20 2.03 5.15
N GLN A 24 9.46 2.38 4.88
CA GLN A 24 10.55 1.43 4.71
C GLN A 24 10.76 0.57 5.95
N LYS A 25 10.91 1.18 7.13
CA LYS A 25 11.06 0.45 8.40
C LYS A 25 9.92 -0.54 8.66
N LYS A 26 8.67 -0.15 8.34
CA LYS A 26 7.51 -1.05 8.49
C LYS A 26 7.59 -2.25 7.55
N ILE A 27 7.98 -2.04 6.29
CA ILE A 27 8.17 -3.11 5.30
C ILE A 27 9.29 -4.05 5.74
N GLU A 28 10.45 -3.50 6.13
CA GLU A 28 11.58 -4.28 6.61
C GLU A 28 11.21 -5.10 7.86
N ALA A 29 10.54 -4.48 8.83
CA ALA A 29 10.11 -5.17 10.05
C ALA A 29 9.12 -6.30 9.76
N TYR A 30 8.17 -6.09 8.84
CA TYR A 30 7.24 -7.13 8.43
C TYR A 30 7.96 -8.28 7.73
N CYS A 31 8.81 -7.98 6.74
CA CYS A 31 9.55 -9.02 6.03
C CYS A 31 10.43 -9.84 6.98
N TYR A 32 11.10 -9.18 7.93
CA TYR A 32 11.88 -9.84 8.96
C TYR A 32 11.01 -10.75 9.86
N ALA A 33 9.90 -10.23 10.38
CA ALA A 33 9.04 -10.95 11.31
C ALA A 33 8.36 -12.18 10.70
N PHE A 34 8.05 -12.15 9.39
CA PHE A 34 7.36 -13.21 8.67
C PHE A 34 8.29 -14.06 7.79
N GLY A 35 9.61 -13.89 7.89
CA GLY A 35 10.58 -14.69 7.14
C GLY A 35 10.50 -14.48 5.62
N HIS A 36 10.18 -13.27 5.18
CA HIS A 36 10.22 -12.88 3.78
C HIS A 36 11.55 -12.21 3.44
N GLU A 37 12.03 -12.47 2.22
CA GLU A 37 13.23 -11.85 1.68
C GLU A 37 12.83 -10.55 0.97
N LEU A 38 13.25 -9.40 1.49
CA LEU A 38 13.02 -8.12 0.84
C LEU A 38 14.13 -7.88 -0.19
N ILE A 39 13.85 -8.10 -1.47
CA ILE A 39 14.86 -8.06 -2.53
C ILE A 39 15.11 -6.65 -3.08
N GLY A 40 14.26 -5.68 -2.72
CA GLY A 40 14.40 -4.30 -3.16
C GLY A 40 13.27 -3.40 -2.67
N ILE A 41 13.51 -2.08 -2.69
CA ILE A 41 12.49 -1.06 -2.40
C ILE A 41 12.50 0.00 -3.49
N PHE A 42 11.35 0.16 -4.14
CA PHE A 42 11.10 1.22 -5.12
C PHE A 42 10.49 2.44 -4.43
N LYS A 43 11.14 3.60 -4.62
CA LYS A 43 10.75 4.86 -3.98
C LYS A 43 10.20 5.84 -5.00
N GLU A 44 8.94 6.22 -4.82
CA GLU A 44 8.26 7.19 -5.67
C GLU A 44 8.10 8.55 -4.96
N VAL A 45 8.58 9.61 -5.60
CA VAL A 45 8.43 10.99 -5.11
C VAL A 45 7.59 11.77 -6.13
N GLY A 46 6.35 12.08 -5.76
CA GLY A 46 5.45 12.87 -6.60
C GLY A 46 5.82 14.35 -6.58
N LEU A 47 5.94 14.96 -7.77
CA LEU A 47 6.11 16.40 -7.96
C LEU A 47 4.74 17.05 -8.16
N GLY A 48 4.00 17.28 -7.06
CA GLY A 48 2.77 18.09 -7.10
C GLY A 48 1.68 17.57 -8.06
N LYS A 49 1.10 18.46 -8.89
CA LYS A 49 -0.04 18.17 -9.79
C LYS A 49 0.27 17.16 -10.91
N GLN A 50 1.54 16.83 -11.15
CA GLN A 50 1.91 15.79 -12.12
C GLN A 50 1.79 14.42 -11.46
N THR A 51 0.58 13.87 -11.56
CA THR A 51 0.18 12.59 -10.98
C THR A 51 0.25 11.45 -12.02
N GLY A 52 0.76 11.74 -13.23
CA GLY A 52 0.64 10.88 -14.40
C GLY A 52 1.59 9.68 -14.35
N ASP A 53 2.88 9.97 -14.30
CA ASP A 53 3.90 8.94 -14.53
C ASP A 53 4.45 8.47 -13.19
N ARG A 54 4.26 7.17 -12.91
CA ARG A 54 4.78 6.47 -11.73
C ARG A 54 5.84 5.48 -12.19
N PRO A 55 7.00 5.97 -12.68
CA PRO A 55 8.01 5.13 -13.30
C PRO A 55 8.58 4.10 -12.33
N GLN A 56 8.70 4.45 -11.05
CA GLN A 56 9.20 3.54 -10.02
C GLN A 56 8.18 2.45 -9.70
N PHE A 57 6.88 2.77 -9.83
CA PHE A 57 5.85 1.76 -9.72
C PHE A 57 5.89 0.75 -10.88
N GLN A 58 6.04 1.23 -12.12
CA GLN A 58 6.15 0.34 -13.28
C GLN A 58 7.39 -0.55 -13.21
N ALA A 59 8.56 0.03 -12.87
CA ALA A 59 9.78 -0.73 -12.68
C ALA A 59 9.64 -1.80 -11.57
N ALA A 60 8.89 -1.49 -10.49
CA ALA A 60 8.58 -2.47 -9.47
C ALA A 60 7.72 -3.61 -10.01
N LEU A 61 6.70 -3.32 -10.83
CA LEU A 61 5.84 -4.34 -11.43
C LEU A 61 6.61 -5.24 -12.40
N ASP A 62 7.52 -4.69 -13.19
CA ASP A 62 8.36 -5.46 -14.10
C ASP A 62 9.23 -6.44 -13.31
N MET A 63 9.91 -5.95 -12.25
CA MET A 63 10.72 -6.82 -11.39
C MET A 63 9.88 -7.83 -10.59
N VAL A 64 8.62 -7.51 -10.26
CA VAL A 64 7.68 -8.50 -9.67
C VAL A 64 7.36 -9.62 -10.66
N ARG A 65 7.20 -9.33 -11.94
CA ARG A 65 6.95 -10.36 -12.96
C ARG A 65 8.12 -11.33 -13.03
N ASP A 66 9.34 -10.79 -13.06
CA ASP A 66 10.54 -11.57 -13.36
C ASP A 66 11.17 -12.25 -12.13
N GLU A 67 11.28 -11.54 -11.00
CA GLU A 67 12.19 -11.94 -9.90
C GLU A 67 11.54 -12.05 -8.52
N ALA A 68 10.41 -11.39 -8.28
CA ALA A 68 9.73 -11.40 -6.97
C ALA A 68 8.52 -12.34 -6.93
N ASP A 69 8.15 -12.82 -5.75
CA ASP A 69 6.90 -13.54 -5.51
C ASP A 69 5.73 -12.58 -5.26
N GLY A 70 5.99 -11.29 -5.04
CA GLY A 70 4.95 -10.30 -4.78
C GLY A 70 5.46 -8.91 -4.45
N ILE A 71 4.52 -8.00 -4.25
CA ILE A 71 4.77 -6.60 -3.89
C ILE A 71 4.13 -6.26 -2.54
N ILE A 72 4.84 -5.46 -1.75
CA ILE A 72 4.40 -4.99 -0.44
C ILE A 72 4.42 -3.47 -0.35
N ALA A 73 3.36 -2.89 0.20
CA ALA A 73 3.28 -1.46 0.45
C ALA A 73 2.69 -1.15 1.84
N ALA A 74 3.04 0.01 2.40
CA ALA A 74 2.56 0.39 3.73
C ALA A 74 1.05 0.72 3.77
N LYS A 75 0.48 1.25 2.68
CA LYS A 75 -0.94 1.59 2.57
C LYS A 75 -1.43 1.41 1.14
N LEU A 76 -2.72 1.12 0.98
CA LEU A 76 -3.37 0.92 -0.32
C LEU A 76 -3.29 2.16 -1.22
N ASP A 77 -3.49 3.35 -0.62
CA ASP A 77 -3.38 4.64 -1.31
C ASP A 77 -1.96 4.93 -1.84
N ARG A 78 -0.94 4.19 -1.38
CA ARG A 78 0.39 4.26 -1.96
C ARG A 78 0.44 3.54 -3.29
N LEU A 79 -0.24 2.40 -3.48
CA LEU A 79 -0.22 1.63 -4.74
C LEU A 79 -1.23 2.11 -5.79
N ALA A 80 -2.39 2.58 -5.38
CA ALA A 80 -3.48 2.89 -6.31
C ALA A 80 -4.28 4.13 -5.87
N ARG A 81 -4.89 4.85 -6.83
CA ARG A 81 -5.68 6.05 -6.54
C ARG A 81 -7.12 5.74 -6.16
N ASN A 82 -7.61 4.57 -6.54
CA ASN A 82 -8.96 4.10 -6.26
C ASN A 82 -8.99 2.56 -6.26
N THR A 83 -10.10 1.98 -5.82
CA THR A 83 -10.28 0.52 -5.77
C THR A 83 -10.20 -0.15 -7.14
N ARG A 84 -10.69 0.52 -8.21
CA ARG A 84 -10.64 -0.03 -9.57
C ARG A 84 -9.19 -0.22 -10.04
N ASP A 85 -8.31 0.75 -9.81
CA ASP A 85 -6.89 0.65 -10.16
C ASP A 85 -6.20 -0.53 -9.45
N VAL A 86 -6.59 -0.83 -8.20
CA VAL A 86 -6.09 -2.01 -7.47
C VAL A 86 -6.58 -3.30 -8.12
N LEU A 87 -7.87 -3.37 -8.45
CA LEU A 87 -8.46 -4.55 -9.08
C LEU A 87 -7.81 -4.82 -10.44
N THR A 88 -7.65 -3.79 -11.28
CA THR A 88 -6.96 -3.90 -12.55
C THR A 88 -5.52 -4.42 -12.38
N LEU A 89 -4.78 -3.92 -11.39
CA LEU A 89 -3.44 -4.45 -11.09
C LEU A 89 -3.48 -5.94 -10.70
N VAL A 90 -4.43 -6.33 -9.86
CA VAL A 90 -4.57 -7.72 -9.41
C VAL A 90 -4.91 -8.63 -10.59
N ASP A 91 -5.92 -8.27 -11.37
CA ASP A 91 -6.45 -9.10 -12.45
C ASP A 91 -5.49 -9.21 -13.64
N ASP A 92 -4.83 -8.11 -14.02
CA ASP A 92 -4.00 -8.07 -15.23
C ASP A 92 -2.54 -8.45 -14.98
N VAL A 93 -2.04 -8.28 -13.75
CA VAL A 93 -0.61 -8.43 -13.43
C VAL A 93 -0.37 -9.53 -12.42
N LEU A 94 -1.03 -9.47 -11.26
CA LEU A 94 -0.62 -10.28 -10.11
C LEU A 94 -1.24 -11.68 -10.14
N GLN A 95 -2.55 -11.81 -10.36
CA GLN A 95 -3.22 -13.13 -10.43
C GLN A 95 -2.67 -14.01 -11.57
N PRO A 96 -2.54 -13.54 -12.82
CA PRO A 96 -2.03 -14.37 -13.91
C PRO A 96 -0.61 -14.88 -13.65
N ALA A 97 0.22 -14.06 -13.01
CA ALA A 97 1.59 -14.40 -12.65
C ALA A 97 1.71 -15.08 -11.27
N LYS A 98 0.58 -15.37 -10.59
CA LYS A 98 0.51 -15.96 -9.23
C LYS A 98 1.34 -15.19 -8.19
N LYS A 99 1.37 -13.86 -8.31
CA LYS A 99 2.12 -12.96 -7.42
C LYS A 99 1.25 -12.45 -6.28
N ALA A 100 1.86 -12.25 -5.11
CA ALA A 100 1.18 -11.73 -3.93
C ALA A 100 1.10 -10.20 -3.92
N LEU A 101 0.01 -9.67 -3.36
CA LEU A 101 -0.17 -8.25 -3.03
C LEU A 101 -0.34 -8.11 -1.52
N ILE A 102 0.59 -7.43 -0.86
CA ILE A 102 0.60 -7.28 0.61
C ILE A 102 0.49 -5.80 1.00
N PHE A 103 -0.40 -5.51 1.94
CA PHE A 103 -0.54 -4.18 2.53
C PHE A 103 -0.40 -4.22 4.04
N LEU A 104 0.47 -3.36 4.58
CA LEU A 104 0.73 -3.25 6.03
C LEU A 104 -0.28 -2.31 6.68
N TYR A 105 -1.56 -2.64 6.63
CA TYR A 105 -2.55 -1.83 7.32
C TYR A 105 -2.37 -2.01 8.84
N TYR A 106 -2.01 -0.93 9.54
CA TYR A 106 -2.15 -0.87 11.00
C TYR A 106 -3.06 0.30 11.35
N LYS A 107 -4.32 0.00 11.68
CA LYS A 107 -5.16 0.92 12.43
C LYS A 107 -4.78 0.72 13.89
N ALA A 108 -4.00 1.64 14.45
CA ALA A 108 -3.83 1.67 15.89
C ALA A 108 -5.22 1.85 16.52
N THR A 109 -5.62 0.89 17.35
CA THR A 109 -6.80 0.97 18.19
C THR A 109 -6.63 2.13 19.18
N GLY A 110 -7.20 3.27 18.80
CA GLY A 110 -7.77 4.27 19.70
C GLY A 110 -9.23 4.43 19.32
N LEU A 111 -10.05 3.42 19.61
CA LEU A 111 -11.50 3.49 19.40
C LEU A 111 -12.12 4.36 20.50
N HIS A 112 -12.44 5.60 20.16
CA HIS A 112 -13.79 6.11 20.35
C HIS A 112 -14.07 7.13 19.23
N ASP A 113 -14.76 6.67 18.18
CA ASP A 113 -15.35 7.55 17.18
C ASP A 113 -16.84 7.70 17.55
N PRO A 114 -17.26 8.81 18.20
CA PRO A 114 -18.64 9.01 18.58
C PRO A 114 -19.59 9.14 17.38
N HIS A 115 -19.09 9.30 16.15
CA HIS A 115 -19.94 9.34 14.96
C HIS A 115 -20.36 7.95 14.45
N TYR A 116 -19.63 6.88 14.82
CA TYR A 116 -20.01 5.52 14.41
C TYR A 116 -21.22 4.98 15.18
N ASP A 117 -21.35 5.34 16.46
CA ASP A 117 -22.49 4.93 17.30
C ASP A 117 -23.83 5.57 16.89
N ALA A 118 -23.80 6.74 16.26
CA ALA A 118 -25.00 7.41 15.78
C ALA A 118 -25.65 6.66 14.60
N CYS A 119 -24.83 6.09 13.70
CA CYS A 119 -25.31 5.37 12.52
C CYS A 119 -25.92 4.00 12.87
N CYS A 120 -25.36 3.30 13.88
CA CYS A 120 -25.89 2.01 14.32
C CYS A 120 -27.20 2.10 15.11
N ARG A 121 -27.52 3.23 15.76
CA ARG A 121 -28.83 3.40 16.42
C ARG A 121 -29.96 3.61 15.41
N GLN A 122 -29.71 4.37 14.34
CA GLN A 122 -30.73 4.68 13.33
C GLN A 122 -31.16 3.49 12.47
N THR A 123 -30.37 2.41 12.43
CA THR A 123 -30.70 1.18 11.69
C THR A 123 -31.44 0.14 12.53
N ARG A 124 -31.49 0.27 13.86
CA ARG A 124 -32.27 -0.63 14.75
C ARG A 124 -33.71 -0.19 15.02
N GLU A 125 -34.07 1.06 14.73
CA GLU A 125 -35.42 1.60 14.97
C GLU A 125 -36.39 1.48 13.76
N ARG A 126 -35.96 0.85 12.65
CA ARG A 126 -36.82 0.64 11.46
C ARG A 126 -37.28 -0.80 11.23
N HIS A 127 -36.99 -1.72 12.16
CA HIS A 127 -37.35 -3.14 12.01
C HIS A 127 -38.10 -3.73 13.20
N TYR A 128 -38.81 -2.91 13.97
CA TYR A 128 -39.91 -3.34 14.83
C TYR A 128 -41.08 -2.37 14.72
#